data_AF-A0AA40Y9F8-F1
#
_entry.id   AF-A0AA40Y9F8-F1
#
_cell.length_a   1.000
_cell.length_b   1.000
_cell.length_c   1.000
_cell.angle_alpha   90.00
_cell.angle_beta   90.00
_cell.angle_gamma   90.00
#
_symmetry.space_group_name_H-M   'P 1'
#
loop_
_entity.id
_entity.type
_entity.pdbx_description
1 polymer ?
#
loop_
_entity_poly.entity_id
_entity_poly.type
_entity_poly.pdbx_seq_one_letter_code
_entity_poly.pdbx_strand_id
1 'polypeptide(L)'
;MYEPNVVGDWQEYDEHAGLRVRVHRLEADDPPRGRDDAAEGLSYFRVRVTVENRGERPVCIHLEDGQIDVRTGPDGESAFIDWRNSQFIEGFDLYPLRRATAVLYAAAPEASLTQVDVQVQLRADEEWAGRRLWTGGVGVLEPSAGATAGATRESLVQQVSLFLQEQAEEGTA
;
A
#
# COMPACT_ATOMS: atom_id res chain seq x y z
N MET A 1 -14.31 -2.03 -14.43
CA MET A 1 -13.38 -2.65 -13.47
C MET A 1 -12.52 -1.52 -12.96
N TYR A 2 -12.54 -1.22 -11.65
CA TYR A 2 -11.71 -0.13 -11.10
C TYR A 2 -10.26 -0.62 -11.11
N GLU A 3 -9.34 0.17 -11.65
CA GLU A 3 -7.91 -0.15 -11.55
C GLU A 3 -7.51 -0.13 -10.06
N PRO A 4 -6.74 -1.11 -9.58
CA PRO A 4 -6.24 -1.11 -8.21
C PRO A 4 -5.32 0.09 -7.99
N ASN A 5 -5.27 0.60 -6.75
CA ASN A 5 -4.36 1.68 -6.41
C ASN A 5 -2.93 1.18 -6.34
N VAL A 6 -1.97 2.08 -6.54
CA VAL A 6 -0.58 1.74 -6.26
C VAL A 6 -0.32 1.96 -4.78
N VAL A 7 0.37 1.02 -4.15
CA VAL A 7 0.85 1.19 -2.77
C VAL A 7 1.51 2.56 -2.61
N GLY A 8 1.01 3.35 -1.66
CA GLY A 8 1.42 4.74 -1.43
C GLY A 8 0.33 5.77 -1.71
N ASP A 9 -0.67 5.42 -2.50
CA ASP A 9 -1.77 6.33 -2.83
C ASP A 9 -2.79 6.45 -1.70
N TRP A 10 -3.37 7.65 -1.56
CA TRP A 10 -4.51 7.89 -0.69
C TRP A 10 -5.82 7.57 -1.40
N GLN A 11 -6.76 6.98 -0.67
CA GLN A 11 -8.12 6.71 -1.12
C GLN A 11 -9.13 7.30 -0.16
N GLU A 12 -10.10 8.04 -0.68
CA GLU A 12 -11.16 8.68 0.12
C GLU A 12 -12.40 7.78 0.21
N TYR A 13 -13.17 7.97 1.27
CA TYR A 13 -14.48 7.33 1.45
C TYR A 13 -15.58 8.33 1.15
N ASP A 14 -16.37 8.07 0.09
CA ASP A 14 -17.47 8.95 -0.32
C ASP A 14 -18.55 9.03 0.78
N GLU A 15 -18.70 7.94 1.54
CA GLU A 15 -19.63 7.81 2.66
C GLU A 15 -19.23 8.68 3.86
N HIS A 16 -17.94 9.02 4.00
CA HIS A 16 -17.38 9.80 5.09
C HIS A 16 -16.49 10.93 4.55
N ALA A 17 -17.09 12.07 4.21
CA ALA A 17 -16.40 13.20 3.60
C ALA A 17 -15.12 13.61 4.36
N GLY A 18 -13.98 13.57 3.66
CA GLY A 18 -12.66 13.90 4.19
C GLY A 18 -11.94 12.76 4.92
N LEU A 19 -12.60 11.61 5.14
CA LEU A 19 -11.94 10.41 5.65
C LEU A 19 -11.22 9.70 4.51
N ARG A 20 -9.95 9.38 4.72
CA ARG A 20 -9.14 8.71 3.71
C ARG A 20 -8.14 7.75 4.30
N VAL A 21 -7.76 6.76 3.51
CA VAL A 21 -6.89 5.65 3.90
C VAL A 21 -5.75 5.50 2.91
N ARG A 22 -4.62 5.00 3.39
CA ARG A 22 -3.44 4.70 2.57
C ARG A 22 -2.77 3.44 3.08
N VAL A 23 -2.39 2.57 2.17
CA VAL A 23 -1.36 1.54 2.41
C VAL A 23 0.00 2.17 2.06
N HIS A 24 0.93 2.20 3.02
CA HIS A 24 2.30 2.68 2.78
C HIS A 24 3.13 1.61 2.06
N ARG A 25 4.35 1.98 1.68
CA ARG A 25 5.34 1.05 1.11
C ARG A 25 5.40 -0.25 1.92
N LEU A 26 5.47 -1.36 1.20
CA LEU A 26 5.67 -2.69 1.73
C LEU A 26 7.17 -2.92 1.94
N GLU A 27 7.55 -3.22 3.17
CA GLU A 27 8.95 -3.23 3.60
C GLU A 27 9.29 -4.59 4.20
N ALA A 28 10.37 -5.23 3.78
CA ALA A 28 10.90 -6.39 4.49
C ALA A 28 11.31 -5.94 5.91
N ASP A 29 10.74 -6.58 6.92
CA ASP A 29 10.91 -6.22 8.33
C ASP A 29 10.51 -7.42 9.18
N ASP A 30 11.30 -7.74 10.20
CA ASP A 30 10.97 -8.83 11.11
C ASP A 30 10.04 -8.33 12.24
N PRO A 31 9.13 -9.20 12.74
CA PRO A 31 8.24 -8.86 13.84
C PRO A 31 9.00 -8.57 15.16
N PRO A 32 8.55 -7.58 15.96
CA PRO A 32 9.30 -7.08 17.13
C PRO A 32 9.43 -8.10 18.28
N ARG A 33 8.53 -9.09 18.38
CA ARG A 33 8.56 -10.13 19.41
C ARG A 33 9.15 -11.45 18.92
N GLY A 34 9.83 -11.42 17.77
CA GLY A 34 10.34 -12.62 17.11
C GLY A 34 9.31 -13.26 16.17
N ARG A 35 9.82 -14.14 15.31
CA ARG A 35 9.06 -14.82 14.25
C ARG A 35 8.15 -15.89 14.85
N ASP A 36 6.94 -16.01 14.31
CA ASP A 36 6.05 -17.14 14.62
C ASP A 36 6.55 -18.42 13.91
N ASP A 37 6.53 -19.56 14.62
CA ASP A 37 6.95 -20.86 14.10
C ASP A 37 6.11 -21.30 12.89
N ALA A 38 4.84 -20.87 12.83
CA ALA A 38 3.97 -21.16 11.68
C ALA A 38 4.42 -20.45 10.38
N ALA A 39 5.32 -19.47 10.48
CA ALA A 39 5.92 -18.78 9.36
C ALA A 39 7.32 -19.29 9.01
N GLU A 40 7.70 -20.49 9.46
CA GLU A 40 8.96 -21.12 9.08
C GLU A 40 9.10 -21.20 7.55
N GLY A 41 10.25 -20.76 7.04
CA GLY A 41 10.53 -20.71 5.60
C GLY A 41 9.86 -19.55 4.83
N LEU A 42 9.10 -18.69 5.51
CA LEU A 42 8.51 -17.49 4.91
C LEU A 42 9.37 -16.24 5.15
N SER A 43 9.20 -15.27 4.26
CA SER A 43 9.82 -13.94 4.37
C SER A 43 8.81 -12.96 4.92
N TYR A 44 9.16 -12.31 6.04
CA TYR A 44 8.32 -11.31 6.68
C TYR A 44 8.42 -9.95 5.99
N PHE A 45 7.30 -9.27 5.95
CA PHE A 45 7.19 -7.89 5.53
C PHE A 45 6.14 -7.15 6.36
N ARG A 46 6.31 -5.85 6.47
CA ARG A 46 5.44 -4.95 7.20
C ARG A 46 4.48 -4.24 6.24
N VAL A 47 3.20 -4.25 6.61
CA VAL A 47 2.15 -3.47 5.98
C VAL A 47 1.73 -2.37 6.95
N ARG A 48 1.81 -1.10 6.53
CA ARG A 48 1.29 0.03 7.33
C ARG A 48 0.07 0.60 6.66
N VAL A 49 -1.03 0.69 7.38
CA VAL A 49 -2.28 1.28 6.90
C VAL A 49 -2.59 2.49 7.75
N THR A 50 -2.62 3.68 7.15
CA THR A 50 -2.95 4.92 7.85
C THR A 50 -4.30 5.44 7.41
N VAL A 51 -5.12 5.81 8.38
CA VAL A 51 -6.36 6.57 8.18
C VAL A 51 -6.09 8.02 8.57
N GLU A 52 -6.55 8.96 7.76
CA GLU A 52 -6.51 10.40 8.04
C GLU A 52 -7.93 10.96 7.98
N ASN A 53 -8.25 11.84 8.93
CA ASN A 53 -9.49 12.60 8.92
C ASN A 53 -9.20 14.05 8.51
N ARG A 54 -9.61 14.43 7.30
CA ARG A 54 -9.62 15.81 6.78
C ARG A 54 -10.99 16.47 6.85
N GLY A 55 -11.98 15.77 7.38
CA GLY A 55 -13.32 16.30 7.61
C GLY A 55 -13.36 17.24 8.81
N GLU A 56 -14.56 17.75 9.11
CA GLU A 56 -14.78 18.77 10.14
C GLU A 56 -15.13 18.18 11.51
N ARG A 57 -15.46 16.89 11.58
CA ARG A 57 -15.94 16.21 12.79
C ARG A 57 -15.05 15.00 13.13
N PRO A 58 -14.93 14.63 14.41
CA PRO A 58 -14.35 13.34 14.80
C PRO A 58 -15.14 12.19 14.18
N VAL A 59 -14.44 11.09 13.89
CA VAL A 59 -15.02 9.83 13.40
C VAL A 59 -14.42 8.70 14.22
N CYS A 60 -15.25 7.85 14.81
CA CYS A 60 -14.80 6.64 15.49
C CYS A 60 -14.43 5.59 14.44
N ILE A 61 -13.18 5.12 14.45
CA ILE A 61 -12.69 4.16 13.46
C ILE A 61 -12.27 2.83 14.10
N HIS A 62 -12.54 1.76 13.37
CA HIS A 62 -12.00 0.43 13.63
C HIS A 62 -11.29 -0.07 12.38
N LEU A 63 -10.09 -0.62 12.60
CA LEU A 63 -9.29 -1.32 11.61
C LEU A 63 -8.64 -2.53 12.29
N GLU A 64 -9.41 -3.62 12.37
CA GLU A 64 -9.16 -4.82 13.16
C GLU A 64 -8.82 -6.04 12.29
N ASP A 65 -8.65 -7.20 12.93
CA ASP A 65 -8.48 -8.47 12.21
C ASP A 65 -9.66 -8.77 11.27
N GLY A 66 -9.36 -9.40 10.12
CA GLY A 66 -10.31 -9.68 9.05
C GLY A 66 -10.75 -8.46 8.22
N GLN A 67 -10.41 -7.24 8.64
CA GLN A 67 -10.69 -6.00 7.88
C GLN A 67 -9.56 -5.66 6.89
N ILE A 68 -8.40 -6.30 7.04
CA ILE A 68 -7.28 -6.20 6.12
C ILE A 68 -6.99 -7.61 5.59
N ASP A 69 -7.07 -7.76 4.27
CA ASP A 69 -6.75 -9.00 3.57
C ASP A 69 -5.50 -8.76 2.71
N VAL A 70 -4.51 -9.62 2.84
CA VAL A 70 -3.23 -9.52 2.13
C VAL A 70 -3.07 -10.75 1.25
N ARG A 71 -2.98 -10.52 -0.06
CA ARG A 71 -2.72 -11.54 -1.07
C ARG A 71 -1.35 -11.32 -1.69
N THR A 72 -0.68 -12.39 -2.06
CA THR A 72 0.65 -12.36 -2.67
C THR A 72 0.66 -13.23 -3.91
N GLY A 73 1.61 -12.99 -4.80
CA GLY A 73 1.75 -13.78 -6.02
C GLY A 73 0.67 -13.47 -7.07
N PRO A 74 0.83 -14.03 -8.27
CA PRO A 74 -0.08 -13.79 -9.38
C PRO A 74 -1.45 -14.46 -9.21
N ASP A 75 -1.52 -15.53 -8.40
CA ASP A 75 -2.74 -16.31 -8.18
C ASP A 75 -3.53 -15.82 -6.95
N GLY A 76 -2.99 -14.85 -6.20
CA GLY A 76 -3.67 -14.23 -5.07
C GLY A 76 -3.70 -15.12 -3.82
N GLU A 77 -2.60 -15.80 -3.53
CA GLU A 77 -2.46 -16.63 -2.34
C GLU A 77 -2.52 -15.78 -1.06
N SER A 78 -3.22 -16.26 -0.02
CA SER A 78 -3.27 -15.56 1.27
C SER A 78 -1.88 -15.49 1.90
N ALA A 79 -1.47 -14.30 2.34
CA ALA A 79 -0.30 -14.17 3.21
C ALA A 79 -0.63 -14.72 4.61
N PHE A 80 0.39 -15.24 5.30
CA PHE A 80 0.32 -15.47 6.74
C PHE A 80 0.30 -14.12 7.46
N ILE A 81 -0.65 -13.89 8.37
CA ILE A 81 -0.70 -12.66 9.19
C ILE A 81 -0.33 -12.99 10.63
N ASP A 82 0.73 -12.36 11.12
CA ASP A 82 1.15 -12.44 12.52
C ASP A 82 0.40 -11.39 13.36
N TRP A 83 -0.82 -11.76 13.73
CA TRP A 83 -1.69 -10.97 14.60
C TRP A 83 -1.10 -10.65 15.98
N ARG A 84 -0.17 -11.48 16.51
CA ARG A 84 0.46 -11.25 17.83
C ARG A 84 1.47 -10.11 17.82
N ASN A 85 2.09 -9.90 16.66
CA ASN A 85 3.06 -8.84 16.42
C ASN A 85 2.43 -7.60 15.74
N SER A 86 1.20 -7.71 15.26
CA SER A 86 0.46 -6.63 14.61
C SER A 86 -0.20 -5.68 15.62
N GLN A 87 -0.42 -4.44 15.18
CA GLN A 87 -1.10 -3.37 15.92
C GLN A 87 -2.28 -2.90 15.10
N PHE A 88 -3.48 -3.07 15.65
CA PHE A 88 -4.75 -2.70 15.03
C PHE A 88 -5.29 -1.40 15.61
N ILE A 89 -6.32 -0.85 14.97
CA ILE A 89 -7.05 0.31 15.50
C ILE A 89 -8.39 -0.19 16.04
N GLU A 90 -8.58 -0.16 17.35
CA GLU A 90 -9.76 -0.69 18.03
C GLU A 90 -10.56 0.46 18.65
N GLY A 91 -11.63 0.91 17.99
CA GLY A 91 -12.55 1.92 18.52
C GLY A 91 -11.89 3.26 18.87
N PHE A 92 -11.20 3.87 17.91
CA PHE A 92 -10.45 5.10 18.12
C PHE A 92 -11.16 6.33 17.52
N ASP A 93 -11.39 7.36 18.34
CA ASP A 93 -11.92 8.65 17.88
C ASP A 93 -10.85 9.45 17.13
N LEU A 94 -10.93 9.42 15.80
CA LEU A 94 -10.02 10.16 14.93
C LEU A 94 -10.52 11.60 14.71
N TYR A 95 -9.93 12.54 15.44
CA TYR A 95 -10.24 13.96 15.32
C TYR A 95 -9.79 14.56 13.98
N PRO A 96 -10.39 15.70 13.55
CA PRO A 96 -9.94 16.45 12.37
C PRO A 96 -8.44 16.74 12.36
N LEU A 97 -7.83 16.63 11.18
CA LEU A 97 -6.40 16.80 10.89
C LEU A 97 -5.48 15.81 11.63
N ARG A 98 -6.02 14.72 12.17
CA ARG A 98 -5.26 13.64 12.81
C ARG A 98 -5.16 12.41 11.91
N ARG A 99 -4.21 11.55 12.28
CA ARG A 99 -3.95 10.26 11.65
C ARG A 99 -3.87 9.17 12.70
N ALA A 100 -4.36 7.98 12.35
CA ALA A 100 -4.14 6.74 13.09
C ALA A 100 -3.56 5.69 12.14
N THR A 101 -2.70 4.82 12.65
CA THR A 101 -1.98 3.84 11.80
C THR A 101 -2.05 2.45 12.42
N ALA A 102 -2.54 1.49 11.65
CA ALA A 102 -2.38 0.07 11.91
C ALA A 102 -1.07 -0.42 11.28
N VAL A 103 -0.39 -1.35 11.95
CA VAL A 103 0.87 -1.96 11.50
C VAL A 103 0.71 -3.47 11.55
N LEU A 104 0.79 -4.12 10.40
CA LEU A 104 0.66 -5.57 10.29
C LEU A 104 2.00 -6.17 9.91
N TYR A 105 2.31 -7.31 10.53
CA TYR A 105 3.40 -8.18 10.11
C TYR A 105 2.80 -9.37 9.36
N ALA A 106 3.19 -9.49 8.09
CA ALA A 106 2.74 -10.56 7.22
C ALA A 106 3.95 -11.35 6.70
N ALA A 107 3.73 -12.59 6.31
CA ALA A 107 4.77 -13.45 5.75
C ALA A 107 4.24 -14.26 4.57
N ALA A 108 5.07 -14.45 3.55
CA ALA A 108 4.77 -15.25 2.38
C ALA A 108 6.06 -15.78 1.74
N PRO A 109 5.99 -16.73 0.80
CA PRO A 109 7.17 -17.17 0.05
C PRO A 109 7.84 -16.00 -0.65
N GLU A 110 9.16 -15.90 -0.55
CA GLU A 110 9.92 -14.75 -1.07
C GLU A 110 9.65 -14.46 -2.55
N ALA A 111 9.52 -15.52 -3.37
CA ALA A 111 9.23 -15.40 -4.79
C ALA A 111 7.87 -14.74 -5.08
N SER A 112 6.90 -14.87 -4.18
CA SER A 112 5.55 -14.29 -4.31
C SER A 112 5.48 -12.82 -3.90
N LEU A 113 6.53 -12.27 -3.25
CA LEU A 113 6.52 -10.89 -2.74
C LEU A 113 6.71 -9.81 -3.82
N THR A 114 6.95 -10.22 -5.07
CA THR A 114 7.00 -9.31 -6.23
C THR A 114 5.64 -8.70 -6.55
N GLN A 115 4.55 -9.36 -6.17
CA GLN A 115 3.18 -8.88 -6.27
C GLN A 115 2.47 -9.10 -4.94
N VAL A 116 1.95 -8.01 -4.37
CA VAL A 116 1.21 -8.00 -3.12
C VAL A 116 0.00 -7.09 -3.28
N ASP A 117 -1.17 -7.66 -3.02
CA ASP A 117 -2.45 -6.98 -3.02
C ASP A 117 -2.95 -6.84 -1.59
N VAL A 118 -3.26 -5.60 -1.18
CA VAL A 118 -3.76 -5.27 0.15
C VAL A 118 -5.16 -4.69 0.00
N GLN A 119 -6.15 -5.44 0.47
CA GLN A 119 -7.52 -4.95 0.55
C GLN A 119 -7.82 -4.48 1.98
N VAL A 120 -8.39 -3.28 2.10
CA VAL A 120 -8.79 -2.68 3.38
C VAL A 120 -10.28 -2.42 3.38
N GLN A 121 -10.94 -2.77 4.48
CA GLN A 121 -12.34 -2.48 4.74
C GLN A 121 -12.49 -1.79 6.10
N LEU A 122 -12.45 -0.47 6.10
CA LEU A 122 -12.59 0.33 7.32
C LEU A 122 -14.02 0.26 7.87
N ARG A 123 -14.16 0.25 9.20
CA ARG A 123 -15.43 0.55 9.86
C ARG A 123 -15.35 1.94 10.50
N ALA A 124 -16.28 2.81 10.18
CA ALA A 124 -16.33 4.19 10.63
C ALA A 124 -17.71 4.51 11.19
N ASP A 125 -17.77 5.07 12.41
CA ASP A 125 -19.00 5.37 13.16
C ASP A 125 -19.99 4.19 13.16
N GLU A 126 -19.46 2.99 13.46
CA GLU A 126 -20.18 1.71 13.49
C GLU A 126 -20.67 1.17 12.13
N GLU A 127 -20.47 1.88 11.02
CA GLU A 127 -20.82 1.47 9.66
C GLU A 127 -19.61 0.97 8.85
N TRP A 128 -19.84 0.01 7.96
CA TRP A 128 -18.80 -0.50 7.05
C TRP A 128 -18.63 0.41 5.85
N ALA A 129 -17.44 0.97 5.67
CA ALA A 129 -17.10 1.69 4.47
C ALA A 129 -16.81 0.73 3.30
N GLY A 130 -16.86 1.23 2.06
CA GLY A 130 -16.54 0.45 0.88
C GLY A 130 -15.11 -0.11 0.91
N ARG A 131 -14.87 -1.27 0.26
CA ARG A 131 -13.52 -1.83 0.19
C ARG A 131 -12.60 -0.94 -0.66
N ARG A 132 -11.31 -0.90 -0.31
CA ARG A 132 -10.25 -0.26 -1.09
C ARG A 132 -9.12 -1.25 -1.31
N LEU A 133 -8.53 -1.26 -2.49
CA LEU A 133 -7.50 -2.20 -2.91
C LEU A 133 -6.25 -1.44 -3.36
N TRP A 134 -5.09 -1.91 -2.91
CA TRP A 134 -3.78 -1.48 -3.36
C TRP A 134 -2.97 -2.67 -3.85
N THR A 135 -2.19 -2.46 -4.90
CA THR A 135 -1.24 -3.43 -5.47
C THR A 135 0.17 -2.84 -5.40
N GLY A 136 1.15 -3.68 -5.10
CA GLY A 136 2.57 -3.31 -5.08
C GLY A 136 3.47 -4.53 -4.94
N GLY A 137 4.71 -4.34 -4.50
CA GLY A 137 5.64 -5.43 -4.20
C GLY A 137 6.56 -5.05 -3.04
N VAL A 138 7.07 -6.03 -2.31
CA VAL A 138 8.01 -5.80 -1.21
C VAL A 138 9.38 -5.42 -1.78
N GLY A 139 9.96 -4.33 -1.27
CA GLY A 139 11.25 -3.84 -1.76
C GLY A 139 11.19 -3.16 -3.13
N VAL A 140 10.01 -3.05 -3.74
CA VAL A 140 9.81 -2.25 -4.94
C VAL A 140 9.76 -0.78 -4.55
N LEU A 141 10.74 -0.02 -5.03
CA LEU A 141 10.89 1.40 -4.74
C LEU A 141 10.07 2.20 -5.75
N GLU A 142 8.75 2.15 -5.64
CA GLU A 142 7.89 2.96 -6.52
C GLU A 142 8.10 4.46 -6.23
N PRO A 143 8.24 5.30 -7.27
CA PRO A 143 8.40 6.73 -7.12
C PRO A 143 7.11 7.31 -6.54
N SER A 144 7.22 7.91 -5.34
CA SER A 144 6.11 8.55 -4.65
C SER A 144 5.38 9.55 -5.58
N ALA A 145 4.10 9.29 -5.85
CA ALA A 145 3.18 10.27 -6.44
C ALA A 145 3.02 11.46 -5.47
N GLY A 146 3.91 12.44 -5.62
CA GLY A 146 4.03 13.59 -4.71
C GLY A 146 5.28 14.43 -4.91
N ALA A 147 6.28 13.94 -5.66
CA ALA A 147 7.35 14.77 -6.18
C ALA A 147 6.99 15.24 -7.60
N THR A 148 6.95 16.55 -7.78
CA THR A 148 6.76 17.31 -9.02
C THR A 148 7.23 16.58 -10.28
N ALA A 149 6.32 16.47 -11.26
CA ALA A 149 6.60 16.15 -12.65
C ALA A 149 7.79 17.00 -13.17
N GLY A 150 8.91 16.35 -13.46
CA GLY A 150 10.09 17.03 -14.00
C GLY A 150 11.16 16.07 -14.51
N ALA A 151 11.54 15.04 -13.72
CA ALA A 151 12.73 14.27 -14.04
C ALA A 151 12.53 13.14 -15.08
N THR A 152 11.35 12.53 -15.18
CA THR A 152 11.10 11.40 -16.10
C THR A 152 10.80 11.83 -17.54
N ARG A 153 10.22 13.02 -17.74
CA ARG A 153 9.93 13.53 -19.09
C ARG A 153 11.20 13.98 -19.81
N GLU A 154 12.17 14.52 -19.08
CA GLU A 154 13.49 14.88 -19.63
C GLU A 154 14.26 13.63 -20.08
N SER A 155 14.19 12.54 -19.32
CA SER A 155 14.83 11.25 -19.68
C SER A 155 14.28 10.65 -20.97
N LEU A 156 12.95 10.67 -21.17
CA LEU A 156 12.35 10.14 -22.40
C LEU A 156 12.63 11.04 -23.62
N VAL A 157 12.61 12.36 -23.45
CA VAL A 157 12.96 13.30 -24.53
C VAL A 157 14.43 13.14 -24.93
N GLN A 158 15.32 12.91 -23.96
CA GLN A 158 16.74 12.71 -24.22
C GLN A 158 17.01 11.36 -24.91
N GLN A 159 16.29 10.30 -24.54
CA GLN A 159 16.33 9.00 -25.23
C GLN A 159 15.77 9.06 -26.66
N VAL A 160 14.65 9.75 -26.87
CA VAL A 160 14.08 9.95 -28.22
C VAL A 160 15.00 10.83 -29.08
N SER A 161 15.64 11.84 -28.49
CA SER A 161 16.59 12.70 -29.21
C SER A 161 17.83 11.92 -29.65
N LEU A 162 18.39 11.07 -28.76
CA LEU A 162 19.51 10.19 -29.09
C LEU A 162 19.14 9.20 -30.20
N PHE A 163 17.98 8.55 -30.10
CA PHE A 163 17.50 7.62 -31.12
C PHE A 163 17.30 8.28 -32.48
N LEU A 164 16.68 9.47 -32.53
CA LEU A 164 16.49 10.21 -33.79
C LEU A 164 17.82 10.68 -34.40
N GLN A 165 18.81 10.99 -33.56
CA GLN A 165 20.14 11.38 -34.01
C GLN A 165 20.91 10.17 -34.59
N GLU A 166 20.84 9.01 -33.94
CA GLU A 166 21.40 7.76 -34.46
C GLU A 166 20.75 7.35 -35.80
N GLN A 167 19.43 7.49 -35.94
CA GLN A 167 18.74 7.21 -37.21
C GLN A 167 19.07 8.22 -38.32
N ALA A 168 19.42 9.46 -37.98
CA ALA A 168 19.87 10.45 -38.97
C ALA A 168 21.32 10.19 -39.44
N GLU A 169 22.16 9.61 -38.58
CA GLU A 169 23.55 9.26 -38.90
C GLU A 169 23.65 7.95 -39.71
N GLU A 170 22.78 6.96 -39.47
CA GLU A 170 22.72 5.71 -40.26
C GLU A 170 22.16 5.89 -41.69
N GLY A 171 21.54 7.03 -42.01
CA GLY A 171 20.93 7.32 -43.31
C GLY A 171 21.88 7.90 -44.39
N THR A 172 23.19 7.96 -44.16
CA THR A 172 24.16 8.54 -45.11
C THR A 172 25.27 7.60 -45.60
N ALA A 173 25.01 6.29 -45.64
CA ALA A 173 25.85 5.30 -46.33
C ALA A 173 25.24 4.84 -47.65
#